data_AF-A0A1I4JXN9-F1
#
_entry.id   AF-A0A1I4JXN9-F1
#
_cell.length_a   1.000
_cell.length_b   1.000
_cell.length_c   1.000
_cell.angle_alpha   90.00
_cell.angle_beta   90.00
_cell.angle_gamma   90.00
#
_symmetry.space_group_name_H-M   'P 1'
#
loop_
_entity.id
_entity.type
_entity.pdbx_description
1 polymer ?
#
loop_
_entity_poly.entity_id
_entity_poly.type
_entity_poly.pdbx_seq_one_letter_code
_entity_poly.pdbx_strand_id
1 'polypeptide(L)'
;MFPFPRDPTRRGRTDPAVGSLLAGGMAGSIREFYGHTVTFVPEDLVYVERLFTELRTEDGFVGDEFTLQSLGCLIGEVLVQADGGRWSQVARHRGAPDHADLEVVLPNGRAVDPFQAAHDCADGGDGSSVIRFRQLALAS
;
A
#
# COMPACT_ATOMS: atom_id res chain seq x y z
N MET A 1 12.07 -40.14 -14.47
CA MET A 1 11.62 -39.26 -13.38
C MET A 1 12.74 -38.26 -13.13
N PHE A 2 12.64 -37.04 -13.67
CA PHE A 2 13.65 -36.01 -13.45
C PHE A 2 13.31 -35.26 -12.15
N PRO A 3 14.23 -35.13 -11.19
CA PRO A 3 14.00 -34.28 -10.04
C PRO A 3 14.10 -32.83 -10.52
N PHE A 4 13.04 -32.04 -10.28
CA PHE A 4 13.12 -30.58 -10.43
C PHE A 4 14.08 -30.05 -9.36
N PRO A 5 15.14 -29.31 -9.72
CA PRO A 5 15.91 -28.58 -8.73
C PRO A 5 15.02 -27.49 -8.15
N ARG A 6 14.71 -27.60 -6.85
CA ARG A 6 14.22 -26.45 -6.07
C ARG A 6 15.39 -25.49 -5.97
N ASP A 7 15.35 -24.42 -6.74
CA ASP A 7 16.25 -23.30 -6.61
C ASP A 7 15.71 -22.39 -5.49
N PRO A 8 16.35 -22.33 -4.31
CA PRO A 8 15.88 -21.50 -3.20
C PRO A 8 16.15 -20.00 -3.40
N THR A 9 16.69 -19.57 -4.56
CA THR A 9 17.20 -18.20 -4.75
C THR A 9 16.39 -17.31 -5.70
N ARG A 10 15.23 -17.76 -6.18
CA ARG A 10 14.39 -16.97 -7.11
C ARG A 10 13.07 -16.53 -6.50
N ARG A 11 13.10 -15.81 -5.36
CA ARG A 11 12.04 -14.84 -5.07
C ARG A 11 12.21 -13.72 -6.10
N GLY A 12 11.43 -13.81 -7.17
CA GLY A 12 11.50 -12.91 -8.32
C GLY A 12 11.39 -11.47 -7.83
N ARG A 13 12.36 -10.64 -8.20
CA ARG A 13 12.36 -9.21 -7.98
C ARG A 13 11.00 -8.63 -8.40
N THR A 14 10.23 -8.12 -7.44
CA THR A 14 8.94 -7.49 -7.73
C THR A 14 9.17 -6.24 -8.57
N ASP A 15 8.50 -6.15 -9.71
CA ASP A 15 8.58 -4.98 -10.60
C ASP A 15 7.86 -3.80 -9.92
N PRO A 16 8.49 -2.62 -9.78
CA PRO A 16 7.83 -1.42 -9.25
C PRO A 16 6.51 -1.06 -9.94
N ALA A 17 6.33 -1.45 -11.22
CA ALA A 17 5.08 -1.24 -11.95
C ALA A 17 3.89 -2.01 -11.36
N VAL A 18 4.12 -3.05 -10.56
CA VAL A 18 3.06 -3.80 -9.86
C VAL A 18 2.29 -2.89 -8.89
N GLY A 19 2.97 -1.92 -8.28
CA GLY A 19 2.34 -0.94 -7.38
C GLY A 19 1.20 -0.18 -8.08
N SER A 20 1.50 0.43 -9.22
CA SER A 20 0.51 1.17 -10.00
C SER A 20 -0.61 0.28 -10.57
N LEU A 21 -0.29 -0.95 -10.96
CA LEU A 21 -1.30 -1.89 -11.47
C LEU A 21 -2.34 -2.26 -10.39
N LEU A 22 -1.88 -2.64 -9.20
CA LEU A 22 -2.78 -3.01 -8.10
C LEU A 22 -3.55 -1.80 -7.58
N ALA A 23 -2.93 -0.62 -7.55
CA ALA A 23 -3.60 0.63 -7.22
C ALA A 23 -4.77 0.92 -8.17
N GLY A 24 -4.59 0.70 -9.48
CA GLY A 24 -5.65 0.83 -10.48
C GLY A 24 -6.81 -0.15 -10.28
N GLY A 25 -6.52 -1.39 -9.89
CA GLY A 25 -7.53 -2.38 -9.54
C GLY A 25 -8.36 -1.94 -8.32
N MET A 26 -7.69 -1.52 -7.25
CA MET A 26 -8.35 -1.04 -6.03
C MET A 26 -9.16 0.24 -6.27
N ALA A 27 -8.66 1.16 -7.09
CA ALA A 27 -9.40 2.33 -7.55
C ALA A 27 -10.72 1.94 -8.25
N GLY A 28 -10.71 0.86 -9.02
CA GLY A 28 -11.91 0.26 -9.60
C GLY A 28 -12.92 -0.17 -8.53
N SER A 29 -12.46 -0.86 -7.49
CA SER A 29 -13.31 -1.27 -6.36
C SER A 29 -13.87 -0.07 -5.57
N ILE A 30 -13.09 0.99 -5.36
CA ILE A 30 -13.59 2.24 -4.74
C ILE A 30 -14.73 2.84 -5.57
N ARG A 31 -14.62 2.81 -6.90
CA ARG A 31 -15.72 3.26 -7.78
C ARG A 31 -16.95 2.40 -7.66
N GLU A 32 -16.80 1.09 -7.57
CA GLU A 32 -17.92 0.15 -7.43
C GLU A 32 -18.64 0.31 -6.09
N PHE A 33 -17.91 0.47 -4.99
CA PHE A 33 -18.50 0.59 -3.65
C PHE A 33 -19.08 1.98 -3.37
N TYR A 34 -18.40 3.03 -3.80
CA TYR A 34 -18.72 4.40 -3.40
C TYR A 34 -19.21 5.30 -4.54
N GLY A 35 -19.23 4.81 -5.78
CA GLY A 35 -19.53 5.64 -6.95
C GLY A 35 -18.47 6.72 -7.24
N HIS A 36 -17.32 6.65 -6.58
CA HIS A 36 -16.25 7.66 -6.67
C HIS A 36 -15.15 7.23 -7.64
N THR A 37 -14.79 8.10 -8.57
CA THR A 37 -13.66 7.83 -9.47
C THR A 37 -12.38 8.36 -8.84
N VAL A 38 -11.52 7.44 -8.40
CA VAL A 38 -10.19 7.76 -7.90
C VAL A 38 -9.35 8.37 -9.02
N THR A 39 -8.76 9.53 -8.73
CA THR A 39 -7.84 10.24 -9.62
C THR A 39 -6.42 10.34 -9.06
N PHE A 40 -6.17 9.63 -7.95
CA PHE A 40 -4.93 9.61 -7.19
C PHE A 40 -4.55 10.98 -6.60
N VAL A 41 -5.55 11.77 -6.23
CA VAL A 41 -5.36 13.01 -5.48
C VAL A 41 -5.43 12.75 -3.97
N PRO A 42 -4.86 13.62 -3.11
CA PRO A 42 -4.85 13.39 -1.67
C PRO A 42 -6.24 13.19 -1.06
N GLU A 43 -7.26 13.84 -1.63
CA GLU A 43 -8.65 13.74 -1.20
C GLU A 43 -9.22 12.33 -1.37
N ASP A 44 -8.68 11.52 -2.29
CA ASP A 44 -9.11 10.14 -2.52
C ASP A 44 -8.84 9.24 -1.30
N LEU A 45 -7.89 9.62 -0.43
CA LEU A 45 -7.57 8.88 0.78
C LEU A 45 -8.74 8.80 1.78
N VAL A 46 -9.71 9.72 1.71
CA VAL A 46 -10.92 9.65 2.55
C VAL A 46 -11.72 8.37 2.26
N TYR A 47 -11.77 7.93 1.01
CA TYR A 47 -12.47 6.69 0.64
C TYR A 47 -11.71 5.44 1.08
N VAL A 48 -10.38 5.52 1.16
CA VAL A 48 -9.52 4.47 1.71
C VAL A 48 -9.75 4.33 3.22
N GLU A 49 -9.75 5.43 3.97
CA GLU A 49 -10.07 5.41 5.42
C GLU A 49 -11.47 4.88 5.68
N ARG A 50 -12.43 5.30 4.86
CA ARG A 50 -13.80 4.82 4.94
C ARG A 50 -13.86 3.30 4.74
N LEU A 51 -13.14 2.76 3.76
CA LEU A 51 -13.11 1.31 3.53
C LEU A 51 -12.49 0.55 4.71
N PHE A 52 -11.40 1.05 5.30
CA PHE A 52 -10.86 0.46 6.53
C PHE A 52 -11.86 0.44 7.67
N THR A 53 -12.67 1.50 7.79
CA THR A 53 -13.71 1.60 8.82
C THR A 53 -14.87 0.65 8.54
N GLU A 54 -15.32 0.53 7.30
CA GLU A 54 -16.42 -0.34 6.90
C GLU A 54 -16.06 -1.83 6.95
N LEU A 55 -14.78 -2.18 6.72
CA LEU A 55 -14.26 -3.55 6.82
C LEU A 55 -13.84 -3.94 8.24
N ARG A 56 -13.98 -3.03 9.21
CA ARG A 56 -13.67 -3.31 10.62
C ARG A 56 -14.88 -3.86 11.35
N THR A 57 -14.67 -4.93 12.09
CA THR A 57 -15.62 -5.52 13.04
C THR A 57 -15.03 -5.50 14.44
N GLU A 58 -15.79 -5.97 15.43
CA GLU A 58 -15.30 -6.14 16.81
C GLU A 58 -14.13 -7.14 16.90
N ASP A 59 -14.04 -8.08 15.95
CA ASP A 59 -12.97 -9.10 15.87
C ASP A 59 -11.76 -8.65 15.02
N GLY A 60 -11.78 -7.43 14.48
CA GLY A 60 -10.69 -6.86 13.67
C GLY A 60 -11.07 -6.57 12.22
N PHE A 61 -10.06 -6.40 11.37
CA PHE A 61 -10.25 -6.14 9.95
C PHE A 61 -10.59 -7.43 9.17
N VAL A 62 -11.63 -7.39 8.33
CA VAL A 62 -12.18 -8.56 7.64
C VAL A 62 -11.59 -8.79 6.24
N GLY A 63 -10.83 -7.83 5.69
CA GLY A 63 -10.17 -7.99 4.40
C GLY A 63 -8.97 -8.95 4.46
N ASP A 64 -8.70 -9.62 3.35
CA ASP A 64 -7.55 -10.51 3.21
C ASP A 64 -6.23 -9.74 2.94
N GLU A 65 -5.11 -10.46 2.94
CA GLU A 65 -3.79 -9.86 2.68
C GLU A 65 -3.73 -9.19 1.30
N PHE A 66 -4.44 -9.73 0.30
CA PHE A 66 -4.50 -9.12 -1.02
C PHE A 66 -5.23 -7.77 -1.01
N THR A 67 -6.29 -7.66 -0.21
CA THR A 67 -7.01 -6.40 0.01
C THR A 67 -6.10 -5.37 0.67
N LEU A 68 -5.37 -5.75 1.73
CA LEU A 68 -4.41 -4.87 2.39
C LEU A 68 -3.28 -4.44 1.46
N GLN A 69 -2.75 -5.37 0.66
CA GLN A 69 -1.74 -5.08 -0.34
C GLN A 69 -2.26 -4.10 -1.39
N SER A 70 -3.47 -4.30 -1.89
CA SER A 70 -4.11 -3.42 -2.89
C SER A 70 -4.40 -2.03 -2.33
N LEU A 71 -4.80 -1.94 -1.05
CA LEU A 71 -4.95 -0.66 -0.34
C LEU A 71 -3.60 0.05 -0.14
N GLY A 72 -2.56 -0.68 0.23
CA GLY A 72 -1.19 -0.16 0.30
C GLY A 72 -0.72 0.38 -1.04
N CYS A 73 -0.97 -0.35 -2.14
CA CYS A 73 -0.68 0.14 -3.49
C CYS A 73 -1.46 1.42 -3.84
N LEU A 74 -2.75 1.49 -3.50
CA LEU A 74 -3.55 2.70 -3.73
C LEU A 74 -3.02 3.91 -2.95
N ILE A 75 -2.67 3.73 -1.67
CA ILE A 75 -2.05 4.77 -0.83
C ILE A 75 -0.73 5.25 -1.46
N GLY A 76 0.13 4.30 -1.85
CA GLY A 76 1.42 4.63 -2.46
C GLY A 76 1.28 5.30 -3.82
N GLU A 77 0.29 4.94 -4.63
CA GLU A 77 0.05 5.57 -5.93
C GLU A 77 -0.42 7.02 -5.76
N VAL A 78 -1.20 7.34 -4.71
CA VAL A 78 -1.49 8.74 -4.35
C VAL A 78 -0.20 9.50 -4.04
N LEU A 79 0.73 8.91 -3.28
CA LEU A 79 2.03 9.56 -3.01
C LEU A 79 2.87 9.74 -4.28
N VAL A 80 2.80 8.80 -5.22
CA VAL A 80 3.51 8.91 -6.51
C VAL A 80 2.92 10.03 -7.37
N GLN A 81 1.61 10.02 -7.56
CA GLN A 81 0.93 10.94 -8.49
C GLN A 81 0.76 12.35 -7.90
N ALA A 82 0.33 12.47 -6.64
CA ALA A 82 0.05 13.75 -6.02
C ALA A 82 1.31 14.42 -5.43
N ASP A 83 2.25 13.63 -4.92
CA ASP A 83 3.40 14.13 -4.16
C ASP A 83 4.74 13.98 -4.88
N GLY A 84 4.73 13.50 -6.13
CA GLY A 84 5.93 13.30 -6.94
C GLY A 84 6.84 12.18 -6.42
N GLY A 85 6.28 11.26 -5.64
CA GLY A 85 6.98 10.05 -5.22
C GLY A 85 7.33 9.14 -6.40
N ARG A 86 8.17 8.14 -6.14
CA ARG A 86 8.44 7.05 -7.08
C ARG A 86 8.38 5.71 -6.37
N TRP A 87 7.75 4.74 -7.02
CA TRP A 87 7.87 3.36 -6.60
C TRP A 87 9.33 2.93 -6.67
N SER A 88 9.81 2.34 -5.58
CA SER A 88 11.13 1.76 -5.47
C SER A 88 11.05 0.40 -4.82
N GLN A 89 12.14 -0.32 -4.91
CA GLN A 89 12.27 -1.59 -4.21
C GLN A 89 12.88 -1.34 -2.84
N VAL A 90 12.36 -2.02 -1.83
CA VAL A 90 12.97 -2.01 -0.51
C VAL A 90 14.38 -2.57 -0.64
N ALA A 91 15.38 -1.77 -0.28
CA ALA A 91 16.77 -2.21 -0.25
C ALA A 91 17.00 -3.14 0.96
N ARG A 92 16.43 -4.36 0.93
CA ARG A 92 16.52 -5.41 1.97
C ARG A 92 17.05 -4.89 3.31
N HIS A 93 16.25 -4.12 4.04
CA HIS A 93 16.61 -3.80 5.42
C HIS A 93 16.45 -5.07 6.24
N ARG A 94 17.55 -5.51 6.86
CA ARG A 94 17.63 -6.73 7.66
C ARG A 94 16.69 -6.57 8.87
N GLY A 95 15.48 -7.12 8.78
CA GLY A 95 14.46 -7.07 9.84
C GLY A 95 13.08 -6.54 9.43
N ALA A 96 12.88 -6.12 8.18
CA ALA A 96 11.54 -5.74 7.72
C ALA A 96 10.63 -6.98 7.53
N PRO A 97 9.33 -6.89 7.87
CA PRO A 97 8.34 -7.92 7.55
C PRO A 97 8.37 -8.28 6.06
N ASP A 98 8.08 -9.53 5.73
CA ASP A 98 8.20 -10.12 4.37
C ASP A 98 7.13 -9.58 3.38
N HIS A 99 6.49 -8.45 3.67
CA HIS A 99 5.14 -8.14 3.18
C HIS A 99 5.04 -7.22 1.95
N ALA A 100 6.10 -6.53 1.55
CA ALA A 100 6.22 -6.04 0.18
C ALA A 100 7.66 -5.63 -0.15
N ASP A 101 8.19 -6.11 -1.27
CA ASP A 101 9.48 -5.63 -1.80
C ASP A 101 9.39 -4.19 -2.36
N LEU A 102 8.36 -3.41 -2.00
CA LEU A 102 8.03 -2.10 -2.59
C LEU A 102 7.88 -1.01 -1.53
N GLU A 103 8.44 0.15 -1.82
CA GLU A 103 8.32 1.38 -1.04
C GLU A 103 8.08 2.57 -1.98
N VAL A 104 7.65 3.71 -1.45
CA VAL A 104 7.60 4.97 -2.20
C VAL A 104 8.71 5.89 -1.69
N VAL A 105 9.59 6.32 -2.60
CA VAL A 105 10.61 7.32 -2.30
C VAL A 105 10.08 8.69 -2.72
N LEU A 106 9.96 9.59 -1.76
CA LEU A 106 9.45 10.94 -1.95
C LEU A 106 10.53 11.93 -2.39
N PRO A 107 10.18 13.11 -2.96
CA PRO A 107 11.15 14.13 -3.37
C PRO A 107 12.04 14.66 -2.24
N ASN A 108 11.56 14.60 -0.99
CA ASN A 108 12.34 14.97 0.20
C ASN A 108 13.39 13.89 0.59
N GLY A 109 13.51 12.82 -0.20
CA GLY A 109 14.48 11.74 0.01
C GLY A 109 14.02 10.66 0.99
N ARG A 110 12.84 10.80 1.61
CA ARG A 110 12.29 9.79 2.52
C ARG A 110 11.72 8.62 1.73
N ALA A 111 12.08 7.41 2.15
CA ALA A 111 11.39 6.19 1.76
C ALA A 111 10.29 5.88 2.77
N VAL A 112 9.09 5.57 2.28
CA VAL A 112 7.95 5.20 3.11
C VAL A 112 7.32 3.90 2.63
N ASP A 113 6.82 3.12 3.57
CA ASP A 113 6.14 1.85 3.32
C ASP A 113 4.62 2.04 3.40
N PRO A 114 3.92 2.13 2.26
CA PRO A 114 2.47 2.28 2.26
C PRO A 114 1.73 0.98 2.64
N PHE A 115 2.38 -0.18 2.59
CA PHE A 115 1.80 -1.45 3.05
C PHE A 115 1.75 -1.50 4.56
N GLN A 116 2.83 -1.08 5.23
CA GLN A 116 2.81 -0.91 6.68
C GLN A 116 1.73 0.08 7.10
N ALA A 117 1.54 1.19 6.37
CA ALA A 117 0.46 2.14 6.66
C ALA A 117 -0.93 1.49 6.52
N ALA A 118 -1.14 0.61 5.55
CA ALA A 118 -2.38 -0.15 5.39
C ALA A 118 -2.59 -1.14 6.54
N HIS A 119 -1.55 -1.87 6.95
CA HIS A 119 -1.58 -2.78 8.11
C HIS A 119 -1.88 -2.02 9.41
N ASP A 120 -1.17 -0.93 9.68
CA ASP A 120 -1.40 -0.07 10.86
C ASP A 120 -2.85 0.43 10.89
N CYS A 121 -3.39 0.79 9.71
CA CYS A 121 -4.78 1.21 9.57
C CYS A 121 -5.77 0.07 9.74
N ALA A 122 -5.43 -1.18 9.40
CA ALA A 122 -6.27 -2.35 9.59
C ALA A 122 -6.33 -2.76 11.08
N ASP A 123 -5.17 -2.76 11.75
CA ASP A 123 -5.02 -3.10 13.16
C ASP A 123 -5.75 -2.12 14.10
N GLY A 124 -6.04 -0.90 13.63
CA GLY A 124 -6.91 0.04 14.34
C GLY A 124 -6.26 0.71 15.54
N GLY A 125 -4.94 0.84 15.56
CA GLY A 125 -4.22 1.60 16.59
C GLY A 125 -4.71 3.05 16.69
N ASP A 126 -4.68 3.61 17.91
CA ASP A 126 -5.04 5.01 18.15
C ASP A 126 -4.16 5.94 17.30
N GLY A 127 -4.78 6.63 16.34
CA GLY A 127 -4.11 7.53 15.40
C GLY A 127 -3.65 6.92 14.08
N SER A 128 -3.96 5.63 13.82
CA SER A 128 -3.76 5.00 12.51
C SER A 128 -4.69 5.63 11.48
N SER A 129 -4.11 6.40 10.57
CA SER A 129 -4.81 7.14 9.51
C SER A 129 -3.88 7.25 8.30
N VAL A 130 -4.39 6.91 7.12
CA VAL A 130 -3.61 7.03 5.87
C VAL A 130 -3.36 8.50 5.52
N ILE A 131 -4.29 9.39 5.89
CA ILE A 131 -4.13 10.84 5.72
C ILE A 131 -3.00 11.35 6.62
N ARG A 132 -2.99 10.93 7.90
CA ARG A 132 -1.92 11.28 8.85
C ARG A 132 -0.58 10.70 8.41
N PHE A 133 -0.55 9.45 7.94
CA PHE A 133 0.64 8.82 7.39
C PHE A 133 1.23 9.67 6.25
N ARG A 134 0.40 10.09 5.28
CA ARG A 134 0.83 10.99 4.20
C ARG A 134 1.38 12.31 4.73
N GLN A 135 0.68 12.96 5.66
CA GLN A 135 1.15 14.22 6.26
C GLN A 135 2.54 14.06 6.91
N LEU A 136 2.73 12.98 7.67
CA LEU A 136 4.00 12.67 8.33
C LEU A 136 5.10 12.32 7.33
N ALA A 137 4.77 11.67 6.20
CA ALA A 137 5.73 11.37 5.14
C ALA A 137 6.27 12.63 4.46
N LEU A 138 5.43 13.66 4.35
CA LEU A 138 5.77 14.94 3.72
C LEU A 138 6.42 15.94 4.69
N ALA A 139 6.18 15.81 6.00
CA ALA A 139 6.82 16.65 7.01
C ALA A 139 8.36 16.50 6.94
N SER A 140 9.05 17.62 6.77
CA SER A 140 10.52 17.72 6.70
C SER A 140 11.07 18.42 7.93
#